data_AF-A0A952XN87-F1
#
_entry.id   AF-A0A952XN87-F1
#
_cell.length_a   1.000
_cell.length_b   1.000
_cell.length_c   1.000
_cell.angle_alpha   90.00
_cell.angle_beta   90.00
_cell.angle_gamma   90.00
#
_symmetry.space_group_name_H-M   'P 1'
#
loop_
_entity.id
_entity.type
_entity.pdbx_description
1 polymer ?
#
loop_
_entity_poly.entity_id
_entity_poly.type
_entity_poly.pdbx_seq_one_letter_code
_entity_poly.pdbx_strand_id
1 'polypeptide(L)'
;MSVLAIDTLKLARKLEAGGFTPQQAAAAAEALAESLADATADMATKADIADVRRDLRETELRLEARITTTVADAKAESLKRMFGAMAAQTGLIVALIKLLPAAG
;
A
#
# COMPACT_ATOMS: atom_id res chain seq x y z
N MET A 1 16.23 -12.35 12.76
CA MET A 1 15.15 -13.35 12.89
C MET A 1 15.49 -14.26 14.05
N SER A 2 14.69 -14.28 15.11
CA SER A 2 14.75 -15.41 16.04
C SER A 2 13.67 -16.37 15.57
N VAL A 3 14.00 -17.22 14.60
CA VAL A 3 13.25 -18.46 14.42
C VAL A 3 13.27 -19.13 15.80
N LEU A 4 12.12 -19.61 16.27
CA LEU A 4 12.08 -20.45 17.47
C LEU A 4 12.88 -21.71 17.13
N ALA A 5 14.19 -21.68 17.39
CA ALA A 5 15.05 -22.83 17.17
C ALA A 5 14.58 -23.91 18.14
N ILE A 6 13.92 -24.93 17.63
CA ILE A 6 13.63 -26.12 18.41
C ILE A 6 14.97 -26.78 18.68
N ASP A 7 15.30 -26.90 19.97
CA ASP A 7 16.38 -27.75 20.42
C ASP A 7 15.90 -29.21 20.32
N THR A 8 16.17 -29.82 19.16
CA THR A 8 15.76 -31.19 18.82
C THR A 8 16.30 -32.20 19.83
N LEU A 9 17.53 -31.99 20.33
CA LEU A 9 18.15 -32.85 21.34
C LEU A 9 17.42 -32.74 22.69
N LYS A 10 17.10 -31.53 23.13
CA LYS A 10 16.35 -31.31 24.37
C LYS A 10 14.93 -31.86 24.27
N LEU A 11 14.30 -31.79 23.09
CA LEU A 11 12.99 -32.38 22.83
C LEU A 11 13.04 -33.91 22.85
N ALA A 12 14.02 -34.53 22.17
CA ALA A 12 14.22 -35.98 22.20
C ALA A 12 14.43 -36.50 23.63
N ARG A 13 15.30 -35.85 24.42
CA ARG A 13 15.52 -36.23 25.83
C ARG A 13 14.25 -36.15 26.69
N LYS A 14 13.38 -35.17 26.43
CA LYS A 14 12.08 -35.07 27.12
C LYS A 14 11.12 -36.19 26.73
N LEU A 15 11.13 -36.60 25.46
CA LEU A 15 10.32 -37.72 24.98
C LEU A 15 10.82 -39.04 25.59
N GLU A 16 12.14 -39.25 25.64
CA GLU A 16 12.75 -40.41 26.31
C GLU A 16 12.38 -40.47 27.80
N ALA A 17 12.45 -39.34 28.51
CA ALA A 17 12.00 -39.25 29.90
C ALA A 17 10.50 -39.56 30.07
N GLY A 18 9.70 -39.40 29.02
CA GLY A 18 8.28 -39.76 28.96
C GLY A 18 8.01 -41.21 28.56
N GLY A 19 9.05 -42.04 28.37
CA GLY A 19 8.94 -43.46 28.04
C GLY A 19 9.05 -43.79 26.55
N PHE A 20 9.39 -42.82 25.69
CA PHE A 20 9.69 -43.11 24.28
C PHE A 20 11.06 -43.79 24.19
N THR A 21 11.21 -44.70 23.21
CA THR A 21 12.54 -45.23 22.90
C THR A 21 13.41 -44.12 22.29
N PRO A 22 14.75 -44.18 22.41
CA PRO A 22 15.64 -43.16 21.84
C PRO A 22 15.40 -42.91 20.35
N GLN A 23 15.08 -43.97 19.61
CA GLN A 23 14.85 -43.90 18.17
C GLN A 23 13.52 -43.23 17.83
N GLN A 24 12.46 -43.49 18.61
CA GLN A 24 11.17 -42.80 18.46
C GLN A 24 11.26 -41.33 18.87
N ALA A 25 12.00 -41.05 19.96
CA ALA A 25 12.20 -39.70 20.45
C ALA A 25 12.97 -38.83 19.44
N ALA A 26 14.04 -39.37 18.85
CA ALA A 26 14.79 -38.71 17.80
C ALA A 26 13.92 -38.45 16.56
N ALA A 27 13.23 -39.47 16.05
CA ALA A 27 12.38 -39.34 14.87
C ALA A 27 11.24 -38.33 15.07
N ALA A 28 10.60 -38.33 16.25
CA ALA A 28 9.54 -37.38 16.57
C ALA A 28 10.05 -35.94 16.72
N ALA A 29 11.22 -35.76 17.34
CA ALA A 29 11.83 -34.44 17.48
C ALA A 29 12.26 -33.86 16.13
N GLU A 30 12.76 -34.69 15.22
CA GLU A 30 13.16 -34.32 13.87
C GLU A 30 11.95 -33.95 13.00
N ALA A 31 10.91 -34.78 12.99
CA ALA A 31 9.67 -34.50 12.25
C ALA A 31 8.98 -33.21 12.72
N LEU A 32 9.01 -32.91 14.03
CA LEU A 32 8.47 -31.66 14.57
C LEU A 32 9.31 -30.44 14.19
N ALA A 33 10.64 -30.58 14.14
CA ALA A 33 11.51 -29.49 13.71
C ALA A 33 11.34 -29.17 12.22
N GLU A 34 11.20 -30.20 11.38
CA GLU A 34 10.95 -30.05 9.94
C GLU A 34 9.58 -29.40 9.70
N SER A 35 8.52 -29.92 10.31
CA SER A 35 7.17 -29.36 10.18
C SER A 35 7.08 -27.90 10.65
N LEU A 36 7.79 -27.53 11.70
CA LEU A 36 7.80 -26.14 12.18
C LEU A 36 8.66 -25.22 11.29
N ALA A 37 9.74 -25.74 10.70
CA ALA A 37 10.52 -25.00 9.72
C ALA A 37 9.66 -24.66 8.50
N ASP A 38 8.91 -25.62 7.98
CA ASP A 38 7.98 -25.41 6.87
C ASP A 38 6.86 -24.43 7.24
N ALA A 39 6.26 -24.58 8.43
CA ALA A 39 5.19 -23.70 8.89
C ALA A 39 5.64 -22.25 9.10
N THR A 40 6.92 -22.02 9.35
CA THR A 40 7.49 -20.68 9.58
C THR A 40 8.16 -20.08 8.36
N ALA A 41 8.39 -20.85 7.30
CA ALA A 41 9.04 -20.40 6.07
C ALA A 41 8.28 -19.26 5.38
N ASP A 42 6.95 -19.33 5.35
CA ASP A 42 6.08 -18.33 4.69
C ASP A 42 5.45 -17.31 5.65
N MET A 43 5.88 -17.30 6.92
CA MET A 43 5.33 -16.36 7.90
C MET A 43 5.92 -14.96 7.72
N ALA A 44 5.05 -13.99 7.37
CA ALA A 44 5.41 -12.58 7.40
C ALA A 44 5.88 -12.18 8.81
N THR A 45 7.09 -11.64 8.90
CA THR A 45 7.69 -11.23 10.16
C THR A 45 7.18 -9.86 10.59
N LYS A 46 7.44 -9.50 11.86
CA LYS A 46 7.15 -8.15 12.36
C LYS A 46 7.88 -7.05 11.57
N ALA A 47 9.04 -7.37 10.99
CA ALA A 47 9.79 -6.45 10.15
C ALA A 47 9.05 -6.22 8.83
N ASP A 48 8.62 -7.28 8.16
CA ASP A 48 7.84 -7.20 6.91
C ASP A 48 6.55 -6.38 7.10
N ILE A 49 5.85 -6.60 8.22
CA ILE A 49 4.66 -5.80 8.58
C ILE A 49 5.01 -4.32 8.81
N ALA A 50 6.16 -4.04 9.43
CA ALA A 50 6.61 -2.67 9.66
C ALA A 50 6.96 -1.97 8.33
N ASP A 51 7.54 -2.69 7.38
CA ASP A 51 7.87 -2.17 6.06
C ASP A 51 6.61 -1.92 5.23
N VAL A 52 5.67 -2.87 5.18
CA VAL A 52 4.35 -2.65 4.54
C VAL A 52 3.62 -1.45 5.14
N ARG A 53 3.70 -1.23 6.46
CA ARG A 53 3.11 -0.04 7.10
C ARG A 53 3.80 1.26 6.69
N ARG A 54 5.12 1.25 6.45
CA ARG A 54 5.85 2.41 5.95
C ARG A 54 5.44 2.72 4.51
N ASP A 55 5.45 1.70 3.67
CA ASP A 55 5.06 1.82 2.26
C ASP A 55 3.62 2.34 2.15
N LEU A 56 2.71 1.82 2.98
CA LEU A 56 1.32 2.29 3.01
C LEU A 56 1.25 3.79 3.35
N ARG A 57 1.93 4.24 4.40
CA ARG A 57 1.96 5.67 4.77
C ARG A 57 2.56 6.54 3.67
N GLU A 58 3.61 6.07 3.00
CA GLU A 58 4.20 6.80 1.89
C GLU A 58 3.21 6.93 0.72
N THR A 59 2.50 5.84 0.39
CA THR A 59 1.49 5.86 -0.66
C THR A 59 0.32 6.78 -0.31
N GLU A 60 -0.15 6.78 0.94
CA GLU A 60 -1.19 7.70 1.44
C GLU A 60 -0.77 9.16 1.25
N LEU A 61 0.41 9.54 1.75
CA LEU A 61 0.94 10.91 1.61
C LEU A 61 1.08 11.32 0.14
N ARG A 62 1.56 10.40 -0.71
CA ARG A 62 1.69 10.66 -2.15
C ARG A 62 0.33 10.82 -2.83
N LEU A 63 -0.68 10.07 -2.41
CA LEU A 63 -2.05 10.20 -2.91
C LEU A 63 -2.68 11.52 -2.47
N GLU A 64 -2.56 11.90 -1.19
CA GLU A 64 -3.06 13.17 -0.68
C GLU A 64 -2.45 14.37 -1.41
N ALA A 65 -1.13 14.35 -1.63
CA ALA A 65 -0.44 15.37 -2.41
C ALA A 65 -0.99 15.44 -3.85
N ARG A 66 -1.12 14.29 -4.52
CA ARG A 66 -1.66 14.21 -5.88
C ARG A 66 -3.11 14.70 -5.99
N ILE A 67 -3.97 14.33 -5.05
CA ILE A 67 -5.36 14.78 -5.00
C ILE A 67 -5.40 16.29 -4.82
N THR A 68 -4.61 16.84 -3.90
CA THR A 68 -4.54 18.28 -3.67
C THR A 68 -4.12 19.03 -4.94
N THR A 69 -3.10 18.53 -5.65
CA THR A 69 -2.65 19.15 -6.90
C THR A 69 -3.68 19.04 -8.01
N THR A 70 -4.29 17.87 -8.23
CA THR A 70 -5.28 17.70 -9.31
C THR A 70 -6.54 18.53 -9.06
N VAL A 71 -6.96 18.69 -7.81
CA VAL A 71 -8.07 19.57 -7.44
C VAL A 71 -7.72 21.03 -7.71
N ALA A 72 -6.50 21.47 -7.39
CA ALA A 72 -6.05 22.83 -7.68
C ALA A 72 -6.01 23.12 -9.19
N ASP A 73 -5.44 22.19 -9.97
CA ASP A 73 -5.37 22.30 -11.43
C ASP A 73 -6.77 22.33 -12.07
N ALA A 74 -7.68 21.46 -11.62
CA ALA A 74 -9.06 21.43 -12.10
C ALA A 74 -9.80 22.74 -11.80
N LYS A 75 -9.59 23.33 -10.62
CA LYS A 75 -10.16 24.64 -10.28
C LYS A 75 -9.59 25.73 -11.18
N ALA A 76 -8.28 25.76 -11.39
CA ALA A 76 -7.63 26.75 -12.25
C ALA A 76 -8.12 26.64 -13.71
N GLU A 77 -8.25 25.42 -14.22
CA GLU A 77 -8.77 25.17 -15.56
C GLU A 77 -10.24 25.59 -15.68
N SER A 78 -11.07 25.29 -14.69
CA SER A 78 -12.48 25.73 -14.65
C SER A 78 -12.59 27.26 -14.68
N LEU A 79 -11.81 27.95 -13.85
CA LEU A 79 -11.74 29.42 -13.86
C LEU A 79 -11.31 29.94 -15.23
N LYS A 80 -10.23 29.39 -15.81
CA LYS A 80 -9.73 29.79 -17.12
C LYS A 80 -10.80 29.64 -18.21
N ARG A 81 -11.54 28.52 -18.20
CA ARG A 81 -12.63 28.28 -19.15
C ARG A 81 -13.80 29.25 -18.94
N MET A 82 -14.18 29.54 -17.70
CA MET A 82 -15.21 30.54 -17.40
C MET A 82 -14.81 31.94 -17.87
N PHE A 83 -13.60 32.41 -17.56
CA PHE A 83 -13.14 33.73 -17.98
C PHE A 83 -13.01 33.82 -19.51
N GLY A 84 -12.52 32.77 -20.17
CA GLY A 84 -12.46 32.70 -21.64
C GLY A 84 -13.84 32.80 -22.29
N ALA A 85 -14.83 32.07 -21.75
CA ALA A 85 -16.21 32.11 -22.25
C ALA A 85 -16.86 33.49 -22.06
N MET A 86 -16.67 34.10 -20.89
CA MET A 86 -17.20 35.45 -20.61
C MET A 86 -16.60 36.51 -21.53
N ALA A 87 -15.28 36.50 -21.70
CA ALA A 87 -14.59 37.43 -22.59
C ALA A 87 -15.07 37.27 -24.05
N ALA A 88 -15.27 36.03 -24.51
CA ALA A 88 -15.78 35.75 -25.85
C ALA A 88 -17.20 36.31 -26.04
N GLN A 89 -18.10 36.09 -25.09
CA GLN A 89 -19.47 36.61 -25.17
C GLN A 89 -19.52 38.14 -25.08
N THR A 90 -18.74 38.77 -24.20
CA THR A 90 -18.66 40.24 -24.14
C THR A 90 -18.10 40.82 -25.45
N GLY A 91 -17.06 40.22 -26.01
CA GLY A 91 -16.51 40.62 -27.31
C GLY A 91 -17.55 40.52 -28.43
N LEU A 92 -18.35 39.44 -28.44
CA LEU A 92 -19.43 39.25 -29.40
C LEU A 92 -20.51 40.34 -29.28
N ILE A 93 -20.96 40.65 -28.06
CA ILE A 93 -21.96 41.71 -27.83
C ILE A 93 -21.45 43.06 -28.34
N VAL A 94 -20.21 43.42 -28.03
CA VAL A 94 -19.60 44.70 -28.48
C VAL A 94 -19.48 44.75 -30.00
N ALA A 95 -19.10 43.65 -30.65
CA ALA A 95 -19.01 43.58 -32.10
C ALA A 95 -20.38 43.77 -32.77
N LEU A 96 -21.44 43.14 -32.23
CA LEU A 96 -22.80 43.28 -32.74
C LEU A 96 -23.30 44.74 -32.62
N ILE A 97 -23.05 45.41 -31.50
CA ILE A 97 -23.44 46.82 -31.31
C ILE A 97 -22.74 47.73 -32.33
N LYS A 98 -21.46 47.49 -32.65
CA LYS A 98 -20.72 48.29 -33.64
C LYS A 98 -21.12 48.03 -35.10
N LEU A 99 -21.63 46.83 -35.40
CA LEU A 99 -22.02 46.46 -36.76
C LEU A 99 -23.48 46.88 -37.10
N LEU A 100 -24.35 47.00 -36.10
CA LEU A 100 -25.74 47.43 -36.26
C LEU A 100 -25.95 48.86 -36.82
N PRO A 101 -25.14 49.90 -36.50
CA PRO A 101 -25.32 51.25 -37.06
C PRO A 101 -25.00 51.37 -38.56
N ALA A 102 -24.58 50.30 -39.24
CA ALA A 102 -24.35 50.30 -40.69
C ALA A 102 -25.57 49.85 -41.53
N ALA A 103 -26.70 49.51 -40.89
CA ALA A 103 -27.89 48.96 -41.56
C ALA A 103 -29.17 49.81 -41.41
N GLY A 104 -29.08 51.05 -40.92
CA GLY A 104 -30.19 51.99 -40.75
C GLY A 104 -29.98 53.28 -41.54
#